data_AF-A0A1W9PN07-F1
#
_entry.id   AF-A0A1W9PN07-F1
#
_cell.length_a   1.000
_cell.length_b   1.000
_cell.length_c   1.000
_cell.angle_alpha   90.00
_cell.angle_beta   90.00
_cell.angle_gamma   90.00
#
_symmetry.space_group_name_H-M   'P 1'
#
loop_
_entity.id
_entity.type
_entity.pdbx_description
1 polymer ?
#
loop_
_entity_poly.entity_id
_entity_poly.type
_entity_poly.pdbx_seq_one_letter_code
_entity_poly.pdbx_strand_id
1 'polypeptide(L)'
;MKSRLLGWILGGILLHCLSSPLLGQISLSGGKGLLRVTSAKPVRSGDLYINLFGSAYFEKINNALSKEYHLTLSTNYGLTNFLELDIRFVPYQDDQRHIWGPIGDTEMGIKLGFPIDTHKILFFGLRSYLILPTAPNHNVEFEPFSADHVGWTNIVCSTIDFTEPIHYPLKLYFNFGYLDHNLQDNLFAAKIDQIFLGAGIKFPIKSTILFWEFTTEQFYNRPELSFRQNSMR
;
A
#
# COMPACT_ATOMS: atom_id res chain seq x y z
N MET A 1 -15.40 28.96 -14.46
CA MET A 1 -14.53 29.34 -13.32
C MET A 1 -14.21 28.20 -12.34
N LYS A 2 -15.05 27.17 -12.17
CA LYS A 2 -14.81 26.06 -11.21
C LYS A 2 -13.72 25.05 -11.61
N SER A 3 -13.40 24.89 -12.91
CA SER A 3 -12.40 23.92 -13.37
C SER A 3 -10.94 24.34 -13.17
N ARG A 4 -10.66 25.65 -13.14
CA ARG A 4 -9.31 26.17 -12.93
C ARG A 4 -8.88 26.03 -11.48
N LEU A 5 -9.79 26.27 -10.52
CA LEU A 5 -9.51 26.16 -9.10
C LEU A 5 -9.11 24.73 -8.68
N LEU A 6 -9.77 23.71 -9.26
CA LEU A 6 -9.45 22.32 -9.01
C LEU A 6 -8.05 21.94 -9.55
N GLY A 7 -7.66 22.49 -10.70
CA GLY A 7 -6.33 22.29 -11.28
C GLY A 7 -5.21 22.93 -10.45
N TRP A 8 -5.46 24.08 -9.82
CA TRP A 8 -4.51 24.72 -8.90
C TRP A 8 -4.38 23.98 -7.57
N ILE A 9 -5.47 23.40 -7.06
CA ILE A 9 -5.45 22.59 -5.82
C ILE A 9 -4.73 21.26 -6.08
N LEU A 10 -5.07 20.54 -7.16
CA LEU A 10 -4.38 19.30 -7.54
C LEU A 10 -2.91 19.54 -7.89
N GLY A 11 -2.62 20.61 -8.64
CA GLY A 11 -1.25 21.00 -8.99
C GLY A 11 -0.44 21.46 -7.78
N GLY A 12 -1.07 22.15 -6.82
CA GLY A 12 -0.45 22.58 -5.57
C GLY A 12 -0.11 21.41 -4.65
N ILE A 13 -1.01 20.43 -4.53
CA ILE A 13 -0.77 19.19 -3.77
C ILE A 13 0.36 18.37 -4.43
N LEU A 14 0.35 18.24 -5.76
CA LEU A 14 1.42 17.57 -6.52
C LEU A 14 2.78 18.28 -6.37
N LEU A 15 2.84 19.62 -6.42
CA LEU A 15 4.09 20.37 -6.23
C LEU A 15 4.59 20.36 -4.78
N HIS A 16 3.70 20.31 -3.79
CA HIS A 16 4.11 20.19 -2.39
C HIS A 16 4.66 18.80 -2.05
N CYS A 17 4.15 17.74 -2.71
CA CYS A 17 4.67 16.38 -2.53
C CYS A 17 6.05 16.19 -3.18
N LEU A 18 6.39 16.96 -4.21
CA LEU A 18 7.66 16.84 -4.96
C LEU A 18 8.87 17.54 -4.30
N SER A 19 8.68 18.32 -3.23
CA SER A 19 9.74 19.20 -2.67
C SER A 19 10.26 18.81 -1.28
N SER A 20 9.90 17.64 -0.75
CA SER A 20 10.33 17.18 0.57
C SER A 20 11.21 15.92 0.51
N PRO A 21 12.35 15.86 1.23
CA PRO A 21 13.11 14.63 1.38
C PRO A 21 12.26 13.61 2.14
N LEU A 22 12.08 12.43 1.54
CA LEU A 22 11.24 11.33 2.02
C LEU A 22 11.99 10.59 3.14
N LEU A 23 11.47 10.66 4.38
CA LEU A 23 11.97 9.93 5.56
C LEU A 23 10.90 8.95 6.05
N GLY A 24 10.46 8.05 5.17
CA GLY A 24 9.60 6.91 5.51
C GLY A 24 10.19 5.65 4.90
N GLN A 25 10.22 4.56 5.66
CA GLN A 25 10.57 3.22 5.16
C GLN A 25 9.64 2.85 4.01
N ILE A 26 10.19 2.24 2.96
CA ILE A 26 9.48 1.78 1.78
C ILE A 26 8.87 0.40 2.05
N SER A 27 7.53 0.28 2.13
CA SER A 27 6.85 -1.01 2.35
C SER A 27 5.92 -1.38 1.19
N LEU A 28 6.32 -2.38 0.41
CA LEU A 28 5.57 -2.80 -0.78
C LEU A 28 4.33 -3.61 -0.39
N SER A 29 3.14 -3.19 -0.87
CA SER A 29 1.90 -3.90 -0.54
C SER A 29 1.64 -5.11 -1.44
N GLY A 30 2.24 -5.12 -2.64
CA GLY A 30 2.30 -6.25 -3.57
C GLY A 30 0.95 -6.83 -3.95
N GLY A 31 0.44 -6.52 -5.15
CA GLY A 31 -0.81 -7.09 -5.65
C GLY A 31 -1.17 -6.66 -7.07
N LYS A 32 -2.41 -6.92 -7.48
CA LYS A 32 -2.92 -6.44 -8.78
C LYS A 32 -3.11 -4.93 -8.72
N GLY A 33 -2.22 -4.17 -9.36
CA GLY A 33 -2.25 -2.70 -9.39
C GLY A 33 -0.87 -2.11 -9.69
N LEU A 34 -0.34 -1.42 -8.68
CA LEU A 34 1.04 -0.92 -8.59
C LEU A 34 1.76 -1.62 -7.43
N LEU A 35 2.95 -1.17 -7.04
CA LEU A 35 3.71 -1.84 -5.97
C LEU A 35 3.06 -1.61 -4.60
N ARG A 36 2.44 -0.45 -4.40
CA ARG A 36 1.88 0.00 -3.12
C ARG A 36 0.38 0.26 -3.19
N VAL A 37 -0.08 0.75 -4.34
CA VAL A 37 -1.48 1.10 -4.59
C VAL A 37 -2.20 -0.08 -5.22
N THR A 38 -3.27 -0.54 -4.56
CA THR A 38 -4.05 -1.72 -4.94
C THR A 38 -5.17 -1.36 -5.91
N SER A 39 -5.36 -2.15 -6.96
CA SER A 39 -6.51 -2.02 -7.86
C SER A 39 -7.80 -2.53 -7.22
N ALA A 40 -8.89 -1.82 -7.47
CA ALA A 40 -10.25 -2.27 -7.18
C ALA A 40 -10.68 -3.48 -8.03
N LYS A 41 -10.02 -3.72 -9.17
CA LYS A 41 -10.37 -4.85 -10.05
C LYS A 41 -9.77 -6.15 -9.49
N PRO A 42 -10.57 -7.16 -9.14
CA PRO A 42 -10.05 -8.41 -8.62
C PRO A 42 -9.30 -9.21 -9.69
N VAL A 43 -8.42 -10.11 -9.27
CA VAL A 43 -7.83 -11.17 -10.09
C VAL A 43 -8.97 -12.00 -10.70
N ARG A 44 -8.77 -12.44 -11.94
CA ARG A 44 -9.80 -13.19 -12.66
C ARG A 44 -10.07 -14.51 -11.94
N SER A 45 -11.33 -14.93 -11.93
CA SER A 45 -11.76 -16.18 -11.29
C SER A 45 -10.89 -17.37 -11.74
N GLY A 46 -10.32 -18.10 -10.79
CA GLY A 46 -9.45 -19.25 -10.99
C GLY A 46 -7.97 -18.92 -11.24
N ASP A 47 -7.61 -17.65 -11.42
CA ASP A 47 -6.20 -17.26 -11.59
C ASP A 47 -5.51 -17.08 -10.22
N LEU A 48 -4.27 -17.55 -10.15
CA LEU A 48 -3.35 -17.33 -9.04
C LEU A 48 -2.26 -16.33 -9.46
N TYR A 49 -2.15 -15.22 -8.74
CA TYR A 49 -1.18 -14.17 -9.01
C TYR A 49 -0.14 -14.10 -7.88
N ILE A 50 1.09 -14.46 -8.18
CA ILE A 50 2.21 -14.49 -7.22
C ILE A 50 3.19 -13.38 -7.60
N ASN A 51 3.60 -12.57 -6.62
CA ASN A 51 4.60 -11.53 -6.80
C ASN A 51 5.65 -11.59 -5.68
N LEU A 52 6.90 -11.41 -6.08
CA LEU A 52 8.02 -11.23 -5.18
C LEU A 52 8.63 -9.85 -5.47
N PHE A 53 8.66 -8.97 -4.48
CA PHE A 53 9.23 -7.64 -4.61
C PHE A 53 10.29 -7.40 -3.54
N GLY A 54 11.45 -6.91 -3.97
CA GLY A 54 12.52 -6.46 -3.08
C GLY A 54 12.67 -4.94 -3.17
N SER A 55 12.81 -4.28 -2.03
CA SER A 55 13.21 -2.88 -1.91
C SER A 55 14.49 -2.75 -1.11
N ALA A 56 15.24 -1.69 -1.39
CA ALA A 56 16.40 -1.29 -0.61
C ALA A 56 16.38 0.22 -0.40
N TYR A 57 16.60 0.66 0.83
CA TYR A 57 16.73 2.06 1.21
C TYR A 57 18.16 2.31 1.71
N PHE A 58 18.71 3.46 1.33
CA PHE A 58 20.08 3.84 1.62
C PHE A 58 20.10 5.28 2.11
N GLU A 59 20.59 5.48 3.33
CA GLU A 59 20.71 6.82 3.92
C GLU A 59 22.07 7.00 4.57
N LYS A 60 22.67 8.17 4.40
CA LYS A 60 23.92 8.51 5.07
C LYS A 60 23.64 9.24 6.38
N ILE A 61 23.80 8.55 7.51
CA ILE A 61 23.61 9.09 8.86
C ILE A 61 24.99 9.15 9.55
N ASN A 62 25.40 10.34 10.03
CA ASN A 62 26.65 10.52 10.78
C ASN A 62 27.90 9.88 10.12
N ASN A 63 28.04 10.03 8.80
CA ASN A 63 29.09 9.41 7.97
C ASN A 63 29.08 7.87 7.87
N ALA A 64 28.11 7.19 8.47
CA ALA A 64 27.81 5.79 8.20
C ALA A 64 26.70 5.68 7.13
N LEU A 65 26.78 4.66 6.28
CA LEU A 65 25.71 4.32 5.34
C LEU A 65 24.75 3.37 6.04
N SER A 66 23.60 3.89 6.46
CA SER A 66 22.45 3.10 6.86
C SER A 66 21.85 2.42 5.63
N LYS A 67 21.51 1.15 5.77
CA LYS A 67 20.93 0.33 4.72
C LYS A 67 19.75 -0.40 5.31
N GLU A 68 18.75 -0.58 4.48
CA GLU A 68 17.59 -1.34 4.81
C GLU A 68 17.15 -2.09 3.58
N TYR A 69 16.83 -3.36 3.77
CA TYR A 69 16.42 -4.26 2.72
C TYR A 69 15.10 -4.89 3.15
N HIS A 70 14.17 -5.02 2.22
CA HIS A 70 12.86 -5.60 2.49
C HIS A 70 12.44 -6.47 1.31
N LEU A 71 11.90 -7.65 1.59
CA LEU A 71 11.43 -8.60 0.61
C LEU A 71 10.00 -9.00 0.96
N THR A 72 9.10 -8.82 0.02
CA THR A 72 7.68 -9.11 0.17
C THR A 72 7.25 -10.16 -0.85
N LEU A 73 6.58 -11.21 -0.36
CA LEU A 73 5.90 -12.21 -1.18
C LEU A 73 4.39 -12.00 -1.04
N SER A 74 3.72 -11.73 -2.15
CA SER A 74 2.26 -11.55 -2.18
C SER A 74 1.62 -12.56 -3.12
N THR A 75 0.55 -13.19 -2.67
CA THR A 75 -0.27 -14.12 -3.44
C THR A 75 -1.72 -13.63 -3.45
N ASN A 76 -2.33 -13.59 -4.64
CA ASN A 76 -3.73 -13.21 -4.81
C ASN A 76 -4.45 -14.28 -5.62
N TYR A 77 -5.57 -14.78 -5.12
CA TYR A 77 -6.37 -15.81 -5.77
C TYR A 77 -7.78 -15.29 -6.07
N GLY A 78 -8.17 -15.29 -7.34
CA GLY A 78 -9.52 -14.90 -7.76
C GLY A 78 -10.51 -16.01 -7.47
N LEU A 79 -11.32 -15.88 -6.41
CA LEU A 79 -12.40 -16.84 -6.12
C LEU A 79 -13.57 -16.68 -7.09
N THR A 80 -13.95 -15.43 -7.37
CA THR A 80 -15.02 -15.08 -8.31
C THR A 80 -14.61 -13.84 -9.11
N ASN A 81 -15.48 -13.37 -10.00
CA ASN A 81 -15.26 -12.12 -10.73
C ASN A 81 -15.34 -10.85 -9.85
N PHE A 82 -15.75 -10.98 -8.59
CA PHE A 82 -15.89 -9.86 -7.64
C PHE A 82 -15.17 -10.08 -6.31
N LEU A 83 -14.64 -11.28 -6.05
CA LEU A 83 -13.98 -11.66 -4.80
C LEU A 83 -12.60 -12.25 -5.07
N GLU A 84 -11.60 -11.69 -4.40
CA GLU A 84 -10.21 -12.14 -4.39
C GLU A 84 -9.79 -12.42 -2.95
N LEU A 85 -9.01 -13.48 -2.74
CA LEU A 85 -8.27 -13.70 -1.50
C LEU A 85 -6.86 -13.18 -1.69
N ASP A 86 -6.31 -12.51 -0.68
CA ASP A 86 -4.94 -12.05 -0.67
C ASP A 86 -4.18 -12.56 0.55
N ILE A 87 -2.94 -13.00 0.34
CA ILE A 87 -2.01 -13.37 1.40
C ILE A 87 -0.70 -12.66 1.11
N ARG A 88 -0.16 -11.98 2.11
CA ARG A 88 1.14 -11.33 2.03
C ARG A 88 2.03 -11.82 3.16
N PHE A 89 3.27 -12.08 2.82
CA PHE A 89 4.28 -12.54 3.74
C PHE A 89 5.56 -11.73 3.50
N VAL A 90 6.23 -11.34 4.58
CA VAL A 90 7.53 -10.67 4.51
C VAL A 90 8.59 -11.71 4.87
N PRO A 91 9.11 -12.46 3.88
CA PRO A 91 10.12 -13.48 4.13
C PRO A 91 11.45 -12.92 4.66
N TYR A 92 11.74 -11.65 4.40
CA TYR A 92 12.98 -11.03 4.83
C TYR A 92 12.83 -9.52 4.96
N GLN A 93 13.45 -8.99 5.99
CA GLN A 93 13.74 -7.57 6.15
C GLN A 93 15.00 -7.40 6.98
N ASP A 94 15.60 -6.21 6.96
CA ASP A 94 16.76 -5.87 7.78
C ASP A 94 16.32 -5.51 9.22
N ASP A 95 17.06 -5.94 10.24
CA ASP A 95 16.85 -5.53 11.64
C ASP A 95 17.93 -4.55 12.13
N GLN A 96 18.80 -4.11 11.21
CA GLN A 96 19.94 -3.21 11.42
C GLN A 96 20.97 -3.72 12.44
N ARG A 97 20.87 -4.97 12.89
CA ARG A 97 21.73 -5.58 13.93
C ARG A 97 22.41 -6.84 13.43
N HIS A 98 21.75 -7.63 12.60
CA HIS A 98 22.21 -8.92 12.11
C HIS A 98 22.27 -8.96 10.58
N ILE A 99 23.03 -9.93 10.04
CA ILE A 99 23.13 -10.16 8.58
C ILE A 99 21.80 -10.69 8.01
N TRP A 100 21.01 -11.36 8.86
CA TRP A 100 19.69 -11.88 8.53
C TRP A 100 18.70 -11.31 9.54
N GLY A 101 17.84 -10.38 9.10
CA GLY A 101 16.72 -9.95 9.92
C GLY A 101 15.58 -10.97 9.92
N PRO A 102 14.61 -10.80 10.83
CA PRO A 102 13.54 -11.77 11.03
C PRO A 102 12.53 -11.75 9.88
N ILE A 103 11.72 -12.82 9.80
CA ILE A 103 10.48 -12.76 9.03
C ILE A 103 9.56 -11.70 9.63
N GLY A 104 8.81 -10.99 8.79
CA GLY A 104 7.80 -10.04 9.25
C GLY A 104 6.43 -10.70 9.47
N ASP A 105 5.46 -9.85 9.79
CA ASP A 105 4.09 -10.25 10.00
C ASP A 105 3.41 -10.72 8.70
N THR A 106 2.44 -11.63 8.87
CA THR A 106 1.68 -12.20 7.76
C THR A 106 0.36 -11.46 7.64
N GLU A 107 0.04 -10.98 6.44
CA GLU A 107 -1.28 -10.43 6.15
C GLU A 107 -2.16 -11.45 5.42
N MET A 108 -3.41 -11.54 5.82
CA MET A 108 -4.41 -12.37 5.16
C MET A 108 -5.70 -11.59 4.98
N GLY A 109 -6.21 -11.56 3.76
CA GLY A 109 -7.28 -10.67 3.38
C GLY A 109 -8.22 -11.18 2.31
N ILE A 110 -9.25 -10.37 2.14
CA ILE A 110 -10.21 -10.46 1.06
C ILE A 110 -10.29 -9.11 0.36
N LYS A 111 -10.51 -9.14 -0.94
CA LYS A 111 -10.82 -7.95 -1.74
C LYS A 111 -12.08 -8.17 -2.55
N LEU A 112 -13.06 -7.31 -2.30
CA LEU A 112 -14.27 -7.20 -3.08
C LEU A 112 -14.08 -6.09 -4.13
N GLY A 113 -14.57 -6.31 -5.34
CA GLY A 113 -14.45 -5.35 -6.42
C GLY A 113 -15.57 -5.46 -7.44
N PHE A 114 -16.17 -4.31 -7.78
CA PHE A 114 -17.33 -4.22 -8.65
C PHE A 114 -17.13 -3.11 -9.69
N PRO A 115 -17.47 -3.34 -10.97
CA PRO A 115 -17.61 -2.25 -11.92
C PRO A 115 -18.84 -1.41 -11.55
N ILE A 116 -18.69 -0.09 -11.49
CA ILE A 116 -19.81 0.83 -11.22
C ILE A 116 -20.58 1.11 -12.52
N ASP A 117 -19.89 1.12 -13.65
CA ASP A 117 -20.48 1.43 -14.94
C ASP A 117 -20.57 0.19 -15.85
N THR A 118 -21.50 0.25 -16.81
CA THR A 118 -21.72 -0.80 -17.81
C THR A 118 -20.52 -0.95 -18.76
N HIS A 119 -19.77 0.14 -18.99
CA HIS A 119 -18.59 0.14 -19.84
C HIS A 119 -17.33 -0.37 -19.10
N LYS A 120 -17.43 -0.68 -17.79
CA LYS A 120 -16.33 -1.16 -16.96
C LYS A 120 -15.11 -0.25 -17.00
N ILE A 121 -15.33 1.07 -17.04
CA ILE A 121 -14.28 2.08 -16.93
C ILE A 121 -13.94 2.33 -15.46
N LEU A 122 -14.94 2.38 -14.59
CA LEU A 122 -14.79 2.69 -13.17
C LEU A 122 -15.09 1.45 -12.33
N PHE A 123 -14.12 1.07 -11.51
CA PHE A 123 -14.24 0.01 -10.52
C PHE A 123 -14.14 0.59 -9.12
N PHE A 124 -14.95 0.06 -8.22
CA PHE A 124 -14.87 0.33 -6.80
C PHE A 124 -14.74 -0.98 -6.03
N GLY A 125 -13.97 -0.95 -4.96
CA GLY A 125 -13.69 -2.13 -4.17
C GLY A 125 -13.38 -1.82 -2.73
N LEU A 126 -13.42 -2.87 -1.93
CA LEU A 126 -13.05 -2.87 -0.52
C LEU A 126 -12.08 -4.02 -0.32
N ARG A 127 -10.85 -3.72 0.13
CA ARG A 127 -9.90 -4.70 0.62
C ARG A 127 -9.91 -4.66 2.14
N SER A 128 -10.08 -5.82 2.76
CA SER A 128 -10.04 -5.99 4.21
C SER A 128 -9.07 -7.12 4.53
N TYR A 129 -8.14 -6.90 5.46
CA TYR A 129 -7.17 -7.91 5.85
C TYR A 129 -6.83 -7.84 7.32
N LEU A 130 -6.39 -8.98 7.85
CA LEU A 130 -5.83 -9.12 9.19
C LEU A 130 -4.30 -9.10 9.09
N ILE A 131 -3.67 -8.50 10.09
CA ILE A 131 -2.22 -8.53 10.30
C ILE A 131 -1.98 -9.50 11.46
N LEU A 132 -1.32 -10.61 11.17
CA LEU A 132 -1.04 -11.65 12.14
C LEU A 132 0.39 -11.49 12.66
N PRO A 133 0.60 -11.48 14.00
CA PRO A 133 1.89 -11.26 14.64
C PRO A 133 2.78 -12.51 14.51
N THR A 134 3.18 -12.84 13.29
CA THR A 134 3.99 -14.04 12.98
C THR A 134 5.48 -13.81 13.10
N ALA A 135 5.91 -12.55 13.21
CA ALA A 135 7.30 -12.22 13.46
C ALA A 135 7.77 -12.78 14.82
N PRO A 136 9.03 -13.21 14.96
CA PRO A 136 9.57 -13.71 16.22
C PRO A 136 9.96 -12.60 17.21
N ASN A 137 10.14 -11.36 16.74
CA ASN A 137 10.56 -10.22 17.54
C ASN A 137 9.85 -8.95 17.08
N HIS A 138 9.36 -8.16 18.04
CA HIS A 138 8.55 -6.98 17.81
C HIS A 138 9.14 -5.76 18.53
N ASN A 139 10.41 -5.50 18.24
CA ASN A 139 11.24 -4.65 19.10
C ASN A 139 11.23 -3.16 18.72
N VAL A 140 10.53 -2.78 17.64
CA VAL A 140 10.54 -1.42 17.11
C VAL A 140 9.11 -0.93 16.98
N GLU A 141 8.74 0.03 17.83
CA GLU A 141 7.45 0.71 17.71
C GLU A 141 7.34 1.36 16.32
N PHE A 142 6.16 1.30 15.70
CA PHE A 142 5.81 1.95 14.42
C PHE A 142 6.35 1.28 13.15
N GLU A 143 7.08 0.17 13.26
CA GLU A 143 7.51 -0.61 12.12
C GLU A 143 6.43 -1.62 11.69
N PRO A 144 6.07 -1.70 10.39
CA PRO A 144 4.99 -2.55 9.86
C PRO A 144 5.27 -4.06 9.96
N PHE A 145 6.41 -4.46 10.52
CA PHE A 145 6.78 -5.86 10.73
C PHE A 145 6.60 -6.35 12.16
N SER A 146 6.13 -5.46 13.03
CA SER A 146 6.24 -5.58 14.47
C SER A 146 4.94 -5.10 15.14
N ALA A 147 3.80 -5.73 14.85
CA ALA A 147 2.66 -5.65 15.75
C ALA A 147 2.68 -6.87 16.69
N ASP A 148 2.82 -6.68 18.00
CA ASP A 148 2.68 -7.78 19.01
C ASP A 148 1.25 -8.34 19.08
N HIS A 149 0.32 -7.74 18.34
CA HIS A 149 -1.10 -7.96 18.42
C HIS A 149 -1.68 -8.21 17.03
N VAL A 150 -2.84 -8.84 16.99
CA VAL A 150 -3.60 -8.98 15.74
C VAL A 150 -4.13 -7.61 15.36
N GLY A 151 -3.73 -7.12 14.20
CA GLY A 151 -4.27 -5.92 13.57
C GLY A 151 -5.32 -6.24 12.51
N TRP A 152 -6.06 -5.24 12.08
CA TRP A 152 -6.96 -5.32 10.94
C TRP A 152 -6.94 -4.03 10.14
N THR A 153 -7.37 -4.12 8.90
CA THR A 153 -7.35 -2.99 7.97
C THR A 153 -8.51 -3.03 7.04
N ASN A 154 -9.02 -1.84 6.70
CA ASN A 154 -9.92 -1.67 5.56
C ASN A 154 -9.40 -0.59 4.64
N ILE A 155 -9.33 -0.92 3.35
CA ILE A 155 -8.93 -0.01 2.27
C ILE A 155 -10.03 0.01 1.24
N VAL A 156 -10.64 1.17 1.07
CA VAL A 156 -11.48 1.49 -0.08
C VAL A 156 -10.57 1.72 -1.29
N CYS A 157 -10.90 1.06 -2.40
CA CYS A 157 -10.16 1.11 -3.64
C CYS A 157 -11.05 1.64 -4.76
N SER A 158 -10.51 2.54 -5.58
CA SER A 158 -11.10 2.95 -6.85
C SER A 158 -10.10 2.78 -7.97
N THR A 159 -10.55 2.31 -9.12
CA THR A 159 -9.72 2.17 -10.33
C THR A 159 -10.48 2.69 -11.53
N ILE A 160 -9.86 3.60 -12.27
CA ILE A 160 -10.33 4.04 -13.58
C ILE A 160 -9.44 3.37 -14.63
N ASP A 161 -10.02 2.51 -15.46
CA ASP A 161 -9.33 1.72 -16.46
C ASP A 161 -9.79 2.10 -17.86
N PHE A 162 -8.93 2.78 -18.61
CA PHE A 162 -9.21 3.16 -20.00
C PHE A 162 -8.70 2.13 -21.02
N THR A 163 -8.00 1.08 -20.56
CA THR A 163 -7.27 0.17 -21.46
C THR A 163 -8.19 -0.81 -22.18
N GLU A 164 -9.18 -1.35 -21.49
CA GLU A 164 -10.15 -2.29 -22.08
C GLU A 164 -11.29 -1.56 -22.80
N PRO A 165 -11.94 -0.53 -22.22
CA PRO A 165 -13.15 0.03 -22.80
C PRO A 165 -12.89 0.94 -24.00
N ILE A 166 -11.81 1.72 -23.97
CA ILE A 166 -11.51 2.74 -24.99
C ILE A 166 -10.11 2.61 -25.60
N HIS A 167 -9.40 1.50 -25.34
CA HIS A 167 -8.06 1.21 -25.87
C HIS A 167 -7.02 2.31 -25.63
N TYR A 168 -7.18 3.07 -24.55
CA TYR A 168 -6.24 4.12 -24.17
C TYR A 168 -5.34 3.60 -23.04
N PRO A 169 -4.00 3.69 -23.17
CA PRO A 169 -3.06 3.05 -22.25
C PRO A 169 -2.92 3.83 -20.94
N LEU A 170 -4.00 4.01 -20.20
CA LEU A 170 -4.02 4.72 -18.93
C LEU A 170 -4.90 3.99 -17.92
N LYS A 171 -4.36 3.81 -16.71
CA LYS A 171 -5.13 3.45 -15.53
C LYS A 171 -4.80 4.40 -14.38
N LEU A 172 -5.83 4.80 -13.65
CA LEU A 172 -5.72 5.61 -12.44
C LEU A 172 -6.20 4.80 -11.25
N TYR A 173 -5.54 4.97 -10.11
CA TYR A 173 -5.81 4.24 -8.88
C TYR A 173 -5.91 5.20 -7.71
N PHE A 174 -6.86 4.94 -6.82
CA PHE A 174 -7.03 5.67 -5.57
C PHE A 174 -7.34 4.68 -4.46
N ASN A 175 -6.63 4.81 -3.34
CA ASN A 175 -6.89 4.06 -2.13
C ASN A 175 -7.05 5.00 -0.94
N PHE A 176 -7.98 4.65 -0.06
CA PHE A 176 -8.21 5.32 1.22
C PHE A 176 -8.48 4.24 2.25
N GLY A 177 -7.85 4.27 3.40
CA GLY A 177 -8.06 3.23 4.40
C GLY A 177 -7.69 3.62 5.81
N TYR A 178 -7.94 2.67 6.71
CA TYR A 178 -7.60 2.74 8.12
C TYR A 178 -6.94 1.43 8.55
N LEU A 179 -5.81 1.57 9.24
CA LEU A 179 -5.04 0.51 9.88
C LEU A 179 -5.24 0.60 11.38
N ASP A 180 -5.75 -0.47 11.96
CA ASP A 180 -5.77 -0.71 13.40
C ASP A 180 -4.79 -1.84 13.68
N HIS A 181 -3.84 -1.58 14.56
CA HIS A 181 -2.77 -2.54 14.86
C HIS A 181 -3.07 -3.40 16.09
N ASN A 182 -4.21 -3.18 16.76
CA ASN A 182 -4.58 -3.90 17.97
C ASN A 182 -6.10 -4.07 18.09
N LEU A 183 -6.59 -5.19 17.55
CA LEU A 183 -8.00 -5.59 17.60
C LEU A 183 -8.57 -5.73 19.03
N GLN A 184 -7.74 -5.76 20.08
CA GLN A 184 -8.19 -5.86 21.48
C GLN A 184 -8.56 -4.52 22.10
N ASP A 185 -8.18 -3.40 21.48
CA ASP A 185 -8.57 -2.07 21.97
C ASP A 185 -9.79 -1.51 21.22
N ASN A 186 -10.20 -0.30 21.61
CA ASN A 186 -11.32 0.36 20.96
C ASN A 186 -10.85 0.98 19.64
N LEU A 187 -11.74 1.04 18.65
CA LEU A 187 -11.49 1.75 17.39
C LEU A 187 -10.92 3.14 17.63
N PHE A 188 -9.85 3.47 16.90
CA PHE A 188 -9.12 4.75 17.01
C PHE A 188 -8.51 5.02 18.38
N ALA A 189 -8.28 4.01 19.21
CA ALA A 189 -7.69 4.19 20.54
C ALA A 189 -6.17 4.04 20.55
N ALA A 190 -5.60 3.20 19.68
CA ALA A 190 -4.17 2.94 19.72
C ALA A 190 -3.37 4.13 19.19
N LYS A 191 -2.22 4.41 19.80
CA LYS A 191 -1.30 5.45 19.32
C LYS A 191 -0.67 5.13 17.96
N ILE A 192 -0.73 3.85 17.58
CA ILE A 192 -0.15 3.28 16.37
C ILE A 192 -1.17 3.18 15.23
N ASP A 193 -2.43 3.55 15.47
CA ASP A 193 -3.47 3.54 14.44
C ASP A 193 -3.18 4.54 13.31
N GLN A 194 -3.44 4.15 12.08
CA GLN A 194 -3.03 4.90 10.89
C GLN A 194 -4.17 5.09 9.89
N ILE A 195 -4.16 6.24 9.23
CA ILE A 195 -4.96 6.52 8.03
C ILE A 195 -4.06 6.35 6.81
N PHE A 196 -4.50 5.51 5.88
CA PHE A 196 -3.80 5.24 4.62
C PHE A 196 -4.41 6.04 3.47
N LEU A 197 -3.55 6.70 2.69
CA LEU A 197 -3.91 7.32 1.42
C LEU A 197 -2.98 6.81 0.33
N GLY A 198 -3.53 6.49 -0.83
CA GLY A 198 -2.77 6.06 -2.00
C GLY A 198 -3.34 6.61 -3.29
N ALA A 199 -2.49 7.03 -4.21
CA ALA A 199 -2.86 7.41 -5.56
C ALA A 199 -1.80 6.90 -6.54
N GLY A 200 -2.23 6.53 -7.74
CA GLY A 200 -1.27 6.05 -8.73
C GLY A 200 -1.78 6.10 -10.16
N ILE A 201 -0.83 6.06 -11.08
CA ILE A 201 -1.04 6.11 -12.51
C ILE A 201 -0.22 5.00 -13.16
N LYS A 202 -0.81 4.29 -14.14
CA LYS A 202 -0.14 3.24 -14.91
C LYS A 202 -0.36 3.46 -16.40
N PHE A 203 0.74 3.51 -17.14
CA PHE A 203 0.79 3.62 -18.60
C PHE A 203 1.44 2.37 -19.19
N PRO A 204 0.66 1.35 -19.62
CA PRO A 204 1.18 0.20 -20.34
C PRO A 204 1.55 0.59 -21.79
N ILE A 205 2.82 0.45 -22.15
CA ILE A 205 3.36 0.69 -23.49
C ILE A 205 3.96 -0.62 -24.01
N LYS A 206 3.19 -1.35 -24.82
CA LYS A 206 3.56 -2.70 -25.32
C LYS A 206 3.94 -3.63 -24.16
N SER A 207 5.20 -4.05 -24.07
CA SER A 207 5.75 -4.92 -23.03
C SER A 207 6.24 -4.17 -21.80
N THR A 208 6.30 -2.84 -21.85
CA THR A 208 6.80 -2.01 -20.76
C THR A 208 5.64 -1.35 -20.03
N ILE A 209 5.74 -1.22 -18.72
CA ILE A 209 4.78 -0.51 -17.90
C ILE A 209 5.50 0.65 -17.24
N LEU A 210 5.07 1.87 -17.55
CA LEU A 210 5.46 3.05 -16.78
C LEU A 210 4.42 3.28 -15.71
N PHE A 211 4.84 3.58 -14.49
CA PHE A 211 3.90 3.94 -13.43
C PHE A 211 4.49 5.00 -12.51
N TRP A 212 3.58 5.68 -11.84
CA TRP A 212 3.87 6.58 -10.74
C TRP A 212 2.88 6.27 -9.62
N GLU A 213 3.35 6.25 -8.39
CA GLU A 213 2.52 6.02 -7.21
C GLU A 213 2.95 6.94 -6.09
N PHE A 214 1.99 7.29 -5.25
CA PHE A 214 2.17 8.06 -4.03
C PHE A 214 1.31 7.43 -2.94
N THR A 215 1.89 7.26 -1.76
CA THR A 215 1.24 6.66 -0.59
C THR A 215 1.69 7.37 0.68
N THR A 216 0.84 7.36 1.70
CA THR A 216 1.16 7.88 3.04
C THR A 216 0.29 7.21 4.09
N GLU A 217 0.87 6.93 5.25
CA GLU A 217 0.19 6.38 6.43
C GLU A 217 0.33 7.34 7.61
N GLN A 218 -0.72 8.07 7.94
CA GLN A 218 -0.68 9.08 9.00
C GLN A 218 -1.20 8.51 10.31
N PHE A 219 -0.40 8.59 11.38
CA PHE A 219 -0.87 8.21 12.71
C PHE A 219 -2.02 9.09 13.17
N TYR A 220 -3.15 8.48 13.52
CA TYR A 220 -4.36 9.21 13.93
C TYR A 220 -4.17 9.92 15.28
N ASN A 221 -3.55 9.24 16.23
CA ASN A 221 -3.40 9.68 17.62
C ASN A 221 -2.03 10.32 17.93
N ARG A 222 -1.27 10.70 16.90
CA ARG A 222 0.08 11.30 17.02
C ARG A 222 0.25 12.53 16.13
N PRO A 223 -0.52 13.62 16.34
CA PRO A 223 -0.43 14.82 15.52
C PRO A 223 0.92 15.56 15.64
N GLU A 224 1.72 15.24 16.66
CA GLU A 224 3.07 15.77 16.85
C GLU A 224 4.08 15.24 15.82
N LEU A 225 3.80 14.11 15.18
CA LEU A 225 4.66 13.56 14.13
C LEU A 225 4.51 14.38 12.86
N SER A 226 5.62 14.87 12.33
CA SER A 226 5.60 15.56 11.05
C SER A 226 5.19 14.60 9.94
N PHE A 227 4.55 15.11 8.89
CA PHE A 227 4.15 14.30 7.73
C PHE A 227 5.30 13.44 7.16
N ARG A 228 6.54 13.91 7.33
CA ARG A 228 7.76 13.26 6.84
C ARG A 228 8.19 12.04 7.65
N GLN A 229 7.75 11.92 8.89
CA GLN A 229 8.11 10.83 9.82
C GLN A 229 7.09 9.69 9.80
N ASN A 230 6.05 9.84 8.99
CA ASN A 230 5.02 8.84 8.79
C ASN A 230 5.52 7.74 7.86
N SER A 231 5.06 6.52 8.12
CA SER A 231 5.33 5.35 7.27
C SER A 231 4.88 5.63 5.83
N MET A 232 5.68 5.14 4.87
CA MET A 232 5.39 5.21 3.44
C MET A 232 5.40 3.80 2.86
N ARG A 233 4.24 3.13 2.87
CA ARG A 233 4.11 1.87 2.13
C ARG A 233 4.45 2.08 0.68
#